data_AF-X1EGY1-F1
#
_entry.id   AF-X1EGY1-F1
#
_cell.length_a   1.000
_cell.length_b   1.000
_cell.length_c   1.000
_cell.angle_alpha   90.00
_cell.angle_beta   90.00
_cell.angle_gamma   90.00
#
_symmetry.space_group_name_H-M   'P 1'
#
loop_
_entity.id
_entity.type
_entity.pdbx_description
1 polymer ?
#
loop_
_entity_poly.entity_id
_entity_poly.type
_entity_poly.pdbx_seq_one_letter_code
_entity_poly.pdbx_strand_id
1 'polypeptide(L)'
;VLCACYKIDLGALKNQLGAKSIELADEKEIGEMFDDCELGAEPPFGNLYDLPTIMDKALEKDDHIIFQAGTHEKAIRMSMDDYRKLVEPKVLEFSYHVTS
;
A
#
# COMPACT_ATOMS: atom_id res chain seq x y z
N VAL A 1 -1.05 0.11 1.85
CA VAL A 1 -1.69 0.82 0.72
C VAL A 1 -2.60 1.89 1.27
N LEU A 2 -2.34 3.15 0.94
CA LEU A 2 -3.10 4.33 1.34
C LEU A 2 -3.06 5.36 0.21
N CYS A 3 -3.97 6.34 0.22
CA CYS A 3 -3.95 7.44 -0.75
C CYS A 3 -2.67 8.27 -0.63
N ALA A 4 -2.15 8.78 -1.75
CA ALA A 4 -0.94 9.60 -1.79
C ALA A 4 -1.04 10.92 -0.99
N CYS A 5 -2.24 11.46 -0.78
CA CYS A 5 -2.48 12.64 0.05
C CYS A 5 -2.57 12.35 1.57
N TYR A 6 -2.37 11.09 1.97
CA TYR A 6 -2.39 10.67 3.37
C TYR A 6 -0.98 10.32 3.84
N LYS A 7 -0.77 10.41 5.15
CA LYS A 7 0.43 9.87 5.82
C LYS A 7 0.04 8.72 6.74
N ILE A 8 0.98 7.80 6.89
CA ILE A 8 0.86 6.66 7.80
C ILE A 8 0.94 7.11 9.26
N ASP A 9 0.04 6.59 10.08
CA ASP A 9 0.10 6.59 11.54
C ASP A 9 0.64 5.23 12.02
N LEU A 10 1.94 5.20 12.30
CA LEU A 10 2.61 3.99 12.78
C LEU A 10 2.09 3.53 14.15
N GLY A 11 1.60 4.44 14.98
CA GLY A 11 1.01 4.12 16.28
C GLY A 11 -0.32 3.40 16.12
N ALA A 12 -1.20 3.93 15.28
CA ALA A 12 -2.48 3.30 14.95
C ALA A 12 -2.28 1.92 14.30
N LEU A 13 -1.33 1.80 13.36
CA LEU A 13 -1.02 0.53 12.70
C LEU A 13 -0.48 -0.50 13.69
N LYS A 14 0.47 -0.10 14.55
CA LYS A 14 1.08 -0.96 15.58
C LYS A 14 0.02 -1.53 16.52
N ASN A 15 -0.87 -0.69 17.01
CA ASN A 15 -1.94 -1.09 17.93
C ASN A 15 -2.89 -2.09 17.28
N GLN A 16 -3.31 -1.86 16.03
CA GLN A 16 -4.23 -2.75 15.31
C GLN A 16 -3.60 -4.07 14.87
N LEU A 17 -2.29 -4.10 14.65
CA LEU A 17 -1.55 -5.33 14.37
C LEU A 17 -1.14 -6.09 15.63
N GLY A 18 -1.27 -5.50 16.82
CA GLY A 18 -0.74 -6.08 18.05
C GLY A 18 0.78 -6.27 18.01
N ALA A 19 1.48 -5.46 17.22
CA ALA A 19 2.91 -5.59 16.97
C ALA A 19 3.73 -5.00 18.13
N LYS A 20 4.89 -5.61 18.44
CA LYS A 20 5.82 -5.07 19.42
C LYS A 20 6.52 -3.80 18.91
N SER A 21 6.84 -3.78 17.61
CA SER A 21 7.47 -2.68 16.89
C SER A 21 6.96 -2.66 15.45
N ILE A 22 6.98 -1.47 14.84
CA ILE A 22 6.77 -1.24 13.40
C ILE A 22 7.74 -0.12 13.02
N GLU A 23 8.41 -0.29 11.89
CA GLU A 23 9.24 0.72 11.25
C GLU A 23 8.98 0.72 9.75
N LEU A 24 9.42 1.79 9.07
CA LEU A 24 9.39 1.84 7.62
C LEU A 24 10.63 1.13 7.10
N ALA A 25 10.45 0.31 6.06
CA ALA A 25 11.55 -0.28 5.33
C ALA A 25 12.37 0.82 4.65
N ASP A 26 13.68 0.63 4.56
CA ASP A 26 14.54 1.51 3.79
C ASP A 26 14.49 1.21 2.29
N GLU A 27 15.02 2.11 1.46
CA GLU A 27 14.99 1.96 0.00
C GLU A 27 15.72 0.70 -0.50
N LYS A 28 16.74 0.25 0.23
CA LYS A 28 17.49 -0.95 -0.14
C LYS A 28 16.64 -2.19 0.12
N GLU A 29 15.99 -2.28 1.27
CA GLU A 29 15.06 -3.37 1.59
C GLU A 29 13.91 -3.42 0.60
N ILE A 30 13.35 -2.26 0.22
CA ILE A 30 12.30 -2.18 -0.81
C ILE A 30 12.81 -2.71 -2.16
N GLY A 31 13.98 -2.26 -2.63
CA GLY A 31 14.54 -2.73 -3.89
C GLY A 31 14.89 -4.22 -3.92
N GLU A 32 15.24 -4.82 -2.78
CA GLU A 32 15.43 -6.27 -2.67
C GLU A 32 14.11 -7.05 -2.69
N MET A 33 13.02 -6.49 -2.15
CA MET A 33 11.69 -7.12 -2.16
C MET A 33 10.97 -6.99 -3.50
N PHE A 34 11.17 -5.87 -4.20
CA PHE A 34 10.53 -5.56 -5.49
C PHE A 34 11.59 -5.48 -6.60
N ASP A 35 12.33 -6.57 -6.80
CA ASP A 35 13.52 -6.63 -7.66
C ASP A 35 13.25 -6.44 -9.17
N ASP A 36 11.97 -6.49 -9.57
CA ASP A 36 11.49 -6.27 -10.94
C ASP A 36 10.91 -4.86 -11.16
N CYS A 37 10.96 -3.99 -10.16
CA CYS A 37 10.40 -2.64 -10.19
C CYS A 37 11.48 -1.55 -10.11
N GLU A 38 11.24 -0.42 -10.77
CA GLU A 38 11.92 0.83 -10.42
C GLU A 38 11.51 1.25 -9.01
N LEU A 39 12.49 1.68 -8.20
CA LEU A 39 12.24 2.12 -6.83
C LEU A 39 11.17 3.25 -6.79
N GLY A 40 10.17 3.09 -5.94
CA GLY A 40 9.02 3.97 -5.80
C GLY A 40 7.88 3.70 -6.80
N ALA A 41 8.04 2.75 -7.71
CA ALA A 41 7.00 2.33 -8.67
C ALA A 41 6.44 0.94 -8.35
N GLU A 42 6.61 0.48 -7.10
CA GLU A 42 6.13 -0.80 -6.62
C GLU A 42 4.60 -0.86 -6.66
N PRO A 43 4.00 -1.90 -7.27
CA PRO A 43 2.56 -2.03 -7.27
C PRO A 43 2.04 -2.36 -5.86
N PRO A 44 0.80 -1.95 -5.51
CA PRO A 44 0.15 -2.32 -4.25
C PRO A 44 -0.34 -3.78 -4.26
N PHE A 45 0.46 -4.69 -4.79
CA PHE A 45 0.20 -6.12 -4.97
C PHE A 45 1.24 -6.92 -4.19
N GLY A 46 1.25 -6.81 -2.86
CA GLY A 46 2.20 -7.53 -2.03
C GLY A 46 2.15 -9.04 -2.23
N ASN A 47 0.97 -9.57 -2.61
CA ASN A 47 0.77 -10.99 -2.90
C ASN A 47 1.57 -11.51 -4.11
N LEU A 48 2.03 -10.63 -5.02
CA LEU A 48 2.95 -11.03 -6.10
C LEU A 48 4.38 -11.27 -5.60
N TYR A 49 4.69 -10.80 -4.39
CA TYR A 49 6.00 -10.85 -3.73
C TYR A 49 5.94 -11.61 -2.39
N ASP A 50 4.91 -12.45 -2.18
CA ASP A 50 4.67 -13.19 -0.94
C ASP A 50 4.53 -12.31 0.33
N LEU A 51 4.12 -11.05 0.17
CA LEU A 51 3.92 -10.09 1.25
C LEU A 51 2.42 -9.88 1.56
N PRO A 52 2.01 -9.91 2.84
CA PRO A 52 0.65 -9.56 3.21
C PRO A 52 0.38 -8.08 2.91
N THR A 53 -0.74 -7.78 2.26
CA THR A 53 -1.12 -6.41 1.94
C THR A 53 -2.10 -5.86 2.97
N ILE A 54 -1.80 -4.68 3.51
CA ILE A 54 -2.71 -3.92 4.38
C ILE A 54 -3.19 -2.70 3.60
N MET A 55 -4.51 -2.50 3.52
CA MET A 55 -5.13 -1.36 2.86
C MET A 55 -5.82 -0.46 3.88
N ASP A 56 -5.63 0.85 3.76
CA ASP A 56 -6.30 1.81 4.62
C ASP A 56 -7.79 1.91 4.28
N LYS A 57 -8.62 1.94 5.32
CA LYS A 57 -10.08 1.99 5.23
C LYS A 57 -10.60 3.20 4.47
N ALA A 58 -9.85 4.31 4.41
CA ALA A 58 -10.24 5.49 3.64
C ALA A 58 -10.45 5.18 2.15
N LEU A 59 -9.70 4.22 1.60
CA LEU A 59 -9.80 3.77 0.21
C LEU A 59 -11.10 3.02 -0.12
N GLU A 60 -11.84 2.51 0.87
CA GLU A 60 -13.12 1.83 0.61
C GLU A 60 -14.20 2.76 0.02
N LYS A 61 -13.97 4.08 0.05
CA LYS A 61 -14.87 5.08 -0.53
C LYS A 61 -14.64 5.31 -2.03
N ASP A 62 -13.53 4.81 -2.57
CA ASP A 62 -13.15 5.01 -3.96
C ASP A 62 -13.58 3.80 -4.80
N ASP A 63 -14.26 4.06 -5.92
CA ASP A 63 -14.68 2.99 -6.83
C ASP A 63 -13.51 2.37 -7.62
N HIS A 64 -12.38 3.06 -7.68
CA HIS A 64 -11.21 2.68 -8.48
C HIS A 64 -9.91 2.99 -7.74
N ILE A 65 -8.89 2.18 -7.99
CA ILE A 65 -7.51 2.44 -7.60
C ILE A 65 -6.66 2.74 -8.83
N ILE A 66 -5.74 3.70 -8.70
CA ILE A 66 -4.71 4.01 -9.70
C ILE A 66 -3.34 3.88 -9.03
N PHE A 67 -2.42 3.15 -9.66
CA PHE A 67 -1.08 2.92 -9.13
C PHE A 67 -0.07 2.69 -10.26
N GLN A 68 1.21 2.92 -9.98
CA GLN A 68 2.33 2.53 -10.86
C GLN A 68 2.60 1.03 -10.75
N ALA A 69 3.04 0.42 -11.84
CA ALA A 69 3.33 -1.01 -11.88
C ALA A 69 4.66 -1.27 -12.59
N GLY A 70 5.74 -1.16 -11.84
CA GLY A 70 7.10 -1.49 -12.26
C GLY A 70 7.90 -0.34 -12.86
N THR A 71 7.26 0.69 -13.42
CA THR A 71 7.95 1.90 -13.89
C THR A 71 7.18 3.18 -13.60
N HIS A 72 7.88 4.31 -13.59
CA HIS A 72 7.28 5.63 -13.33
C HIS A 72 6.40 6.17 -14.48
N GLU A 73 6.50 5.59 -15.67
CA GLU A 73 5.87 6.09 -16.90
C GLU A 73 4.44 5.56 -17.12
N LYS A 74 4.07 4.48 -16.45
CA LYS A 74 2.80 3.77 -16.68
C LYS A 74 2.04 3.60 -15.39
N ALA A 75 0.73 3.79 -15.47
CA ALA A 75 -0.18 3.54 -14.37
C ALA A 75 -1.28 2.57 -14.80
N ILE A 76 -1.69 1.71 -13.87
CA ILE A 76 -2.86 0.85 -13.99
C ILE A 76 -4.02 1.54 -13.29
N ARG A 77 -5.19 1.53 -13.93
CA ARG A 77 -6.47 1.89 -13.32
C ARG A 77 -7.36 0.65 -13.32
N MET A 78 -7.90 0.28 -12.17
CA MET A 78 -8.86 -0.82 -12.07
C MET A 78 -9.92 -0.54 -11.01
N SER A 79 -11.01 -1.32 -11.03
CA SER A 79 -12.04 -1.21 -10.01
C SER A 79 -11.49 -1.61 -8.64
N MET A 80 -11.96 -0.96 -7.57
CA MET A 80 -11.56 -1.31 -6.22
C MET A 80 -12.00 -2.74 -5.85
N ASP A 81 -13.14 -3.19 -6.39
CA ASP A 81 -13.65 -4.55 -6.20
C ASP A 81 -12.73 -5.61 -6.80
N ASP A 82 -12.25 -5.40 -8.04
CA ASP A 82 -11.28 -6.31 -8.67
C ASP A 82 -9.97 -6.32 -7.89
N TYR A 83 -9.49 -5.15 -7.47
CA TYR A 83 -8.28 -5.04 -6.66
C TYR A 83 -8.41 -5.84 -5.34
N ARG A 84 -9.51 -5.68 -4.60
CA ARG A 84 -9.76 -6.42 -3.36
C ARG A 84 -9.88 -7.92 -3.58
N LYS A 85 -10.47 -8.34 -4.71
CA LYS A 85 -10.58 -9.76 -5.08
C LYS A 85 -9.23 -10.39 -5.43
N LEU A 86 -8.34 -9.63 -6.08
CA LEU A 86 -7.04 -10.13 -6.52
C LEU A 86 -6.00 -10.11 -5.40
N VAL A 87 -6.01 -9.08 -4.57
CA VAL A 87 -4.99 -8.83 -3.53
C VAL A 87 -5.41 -9.32 -2.16
N GLU A 88 -6.72 -9.45 -1.92
CA GLU A 88 -7.32 -9.84 -0.64
C GLU A 88 -6.72 -9.08 0.57
N PRO A 89 -6.64 -7.73 0.53
CA PRO A 89 -5.93 -6.98 1.55
C PRO A 89 -6.66 -6.99 2.90
N LYS A 90 -5.90 -6.99 3.99
CA LYS A 90 -6.45 -6.70 5.32
C LYS A 90 -6.76 -5.21 5.42
N VAL A 91 -8.02 -4.87 5.70
CA VAL A 91 -8.45 -3.46 5.84
C VAL A 91 -8.27 -3.00 7.29
N LEU A 92 -7.55 -1.89 7.49
CA LEU A 92 -7.31 -1.26 8.79
C LEU A 92 -7.43 0.27 8.68
N GLU A 93 -7.51 0.99 9.80
CA GLU A 93 -7.57 2.46 9.81
C GLU A 93 -6.28 3.02 10.41
N PHE A 94 -5.32 3.40 9.57
CA PHE A 94 -3.95 3.69 10.01
C PHE A 94 -3.33 4.91 9.32
N SER A 95 -4.15 5.81 8.80
CA SER A 95 -3.65 6.99 8.11
C SER A 95 -4.45 8.24 8.46
N TYR A 96 -3.84 9.39 8.20
CA TYR A 96 -4.47 10.70 8.33
C TYR A 96 -4.21 11.54 7.08
N HIS A 97 -5.21 12.34 6.70
CA HIS A 97 -5.10 13.22 5.54
C HIS A 97 -4.14 14.37 5.85
N VAL A 98 -3.22 14.66 4.93
CA VAL A 98 -2.34 15.83 5.05
C VAL A 98 -3.10 17.05 4.53
N THR A 99 -3.62 17.88 5.43
CA THR A 99 -4.09 19.22 5.05
C THR A 99 -2.89 20.14 4.85
N SER A 100 -2.84 20.84 3.72
CA SER A 100 -1.89 21.93 3.48
C SER A 100 -2.12 23.11 4.41
#